data_AF-J3QLS4-F1
#
_entry.id   AF-J3QLS4-F1
#
_cell.length_a   1.000
_cell.length_b   1.000
_cell.length_c   1.000
_cell.angle_alpha   90.00
_cell.angle_beta   90.00
_cell.angle_gamma   90.00
#
_symmetry.space_group_name_H-M   'P 1'
#
loop_
_entity.id
_entity.type
_entity.pdbx_description
1 polymer ?
#
loop_
_entity_poly.entity_id
_entity_poly.type
_entity_poly.pdbx_seq_one_letter_code
_entity_poly.pdbx_strand_id
1 'polypeptide(L)'
;MDLCKNRLVSGGRDCQVKVWDVDTGKCLKTFRHKDPILATRINDTYIVSSCERGLVKVWHIAMAQLVKEALMAWSWPGAWWGSTSAA
;
A
#
# COMPACT_ATOMS: atom_id res chain seq x y z
N MET A 1 6.04 -9.38 1.73
CA MET A 1 7.35 -8.92 2.22
C MET A 1 8.27 -8.78 1.02
N ASP A 2 9.19 -7.82 1.08
CA ASP A 2 10.16 -7.54 0.03
C ASP A 2 11.40 -6.84 0.62
N LEU A 3 12.57 -6.99 0.01
CA LEU A 3 13.86 -6.51 0.54
C LEU A 3 14.59 -5.67 -0.51
N CYS A 4 15.04 -4.47 -0.13
CA CYS A 4 15.89 -3.64 -0.97
C CYS A 4 17.02 -3.03 -0.12
N LYS A 5 18.27 -3.32 -0.49
CA LYS A 5 19.47 -2.96 0.30
C LYS A 5 19.30 -3.44 1.75
N ASN A 6 19.50 -2.56 2.73
CA ASN A 6 19.33 -2.86 4.15
C ASN A 6 17.90 -2.65 4.68
N ARG A 7 16.91 -2.47 3.79
CA ARG A 7 15.53 -2.15 4.18
C ARG A 7 14.59 -3.28 3.78
N LEU A 8 14.03 -3.95 4.78
CA LEU A 8 12.96 -4.92 4.61
C LEU A 8 11.61 -4.21 4.73
N VAL A 9 10.67 -4.55 3.85
CA VAL A 9 9.28 -4.12 3.96
C VAL A 9 8.38 -5.31 4.19
N SER A 10 7.53 -5.20 5.20
CA SER A 10 6.46 -6.15 5.48
C SER A 10 5.09 -5.51 5.41
N GLY A 11 4.09 -6.32 5.12
CA GLY A 11 2.68 -5.96 5.22
C GLY A 11 1.89 -7.17 5.70
N GLY A 12 0.85 -6.96 6.52
CA GLY A 12 0.09 -8.06 7.12
C GLY A 12 -1.39 -7.78 7.35
N ARG A 13 -2.04 -8.71 8.07
CA ARG A 13 -3.45 -8.65 8.47
C ARG A 13 -3.76 -7.63 9.55
N ASP A 14 -2.74 -7.06 10.17
CA ASP A 14 -2.84 -5.93 11.09
C ASP A 14 -3.04 -4.58 10.37
N CYS A 15 -3.25 -4.61 9.05
CA CYS A 15 -3.44 -3.47 8.17
C CYS A 15 -2.24 -2.51 8.15
N GLN A 16 -1.05 -2.98 8.53
CA GLN A 16 0.16 -2.15 8.58
C GLN A 16 1.16 -2.58 7.51
N VAL A 17 1.86 -1.59 6.99
CA VAL A 17 3.09 -1.76 6.21
C VAL A 17 4.24 -1.25 7.07
N LYS A 18 5.22 -2.10 7.37
CA LYS A 18 6.37 -1.75 8.21
C LYS A 18 7.66 -1.78 7.41
N VAL A 19 8.53 -0.81 7.69
CA VAL A 19 9.88 -0.74 7.14
C VAL A 19 10.85 -1.05 8.26
N TRP A 20 11.78 -1.96 8.01
CA TRP A 20 12.75 -2.44 8.98
C TRP A 20 14.16 -2.21 8.45
N ASP A 21 15.05 -1.84 9.36
CA ASP A 21 16.49 -1.96 9.13
C ASP A 21 16.91 -3.40 9.42
N VAL A 22 17.54 -4.07 8.46
CA VAL A 22 17.86 -5.50 8.56
C VAL A 22 18.97 -5.77 9.57
N ASP A 23 20.00 -4.93 9.59
CA ASP A 23 21.14 -5.12 10.49
C ASP A 23 20.75 -4.95 11.97
N THR A 24 19.93 -3.94 12.28
CA THR A 24 19.54 -3.63 13.66
C THR A 24 18.22 -4.27 14.08
N GLY A 25 17.44 -4.79 13.14
CA GLY A 25 16.09 -5.31 13.37
C GLY A 25 15.06 -4.23 13.76
N LYS A 26 15.41 -2.95 13.71
CA LYS A 26 14.55 -1.86 14.17
C LYS A 26 13.48 -1.52 13.15
N CYS A 27 12.25 -1.31 13.61
CA CYS A 27 11.17 -0.76 12.80
C CYS A 27 11.41 0.74 12.56
N LEU A 28 11.79 1.10 11.35
CA LEU A 28 12.07 2.48 10.94
C LEU A 28 10.79 3.30 10.70
N LYS A 29 9.79 2.68 10.06
CA LYS A 29 8.53 3.34 9.67
C LYS A 29 7.36 2.37 9.74
N THR A 30 6.16 2.91 9.98
CA THR A 30 4.90 2.18 9.90
C THR A 30 3.89 3.03 9.14
N PHE A 31 3.30 2.46 8.09
CA PHE A 31 2.20 3.03 7.32
C PHE A 31 0.93 2.20 7.54
N ARG A 32 -0.24 2.84 7.47
CA ARG A 32 -1.51 2.19 7.80
C ARG A 32 -2.45 2.18 6.58
N HIS A 33 -3.03 1.02 6.32
CA HIS A 33 -4.19 0.84 5.44
C HIS A 33 -5.46 0.65 6.27
N LYS A 34 -6.62 0.72 5.61
CA LYS A 34 -7.92 0.40 6.23
C LYS A 34 -8.22 -1.10 6.24
N ASP A 35 -7.52 -1.87 5.41
CA ASP A 35 -7.75 -3.30 5.19
C ASP A 35 -6.42 -4.07 5.18
N PRO A 36 -6.46 -5.40 5.36
CA PRO A 36 -5.28 -6.27 5.33
C PRO A 36 -4.41 -6.06 4.10
N ILE A 37 -3.08 -6.00 4.31
CA ILE A 37 -2.12 -5.88 3.22
C ILE A 37 -1.93 -7.26 2.57
N LEU A 38 -2.10 -7.33 1.25
CA LEU A 38 -1.93 -8.55 0.48
C LEU A 38 -0.54 -8.66 -0.14
N ALA A 39 0.01 -7.55 -0.64
CA ALA A 39 1.35 -7.53 -1.21
C ALA A 39 2.07 -6.21 -0.91
N THR A 40 3.39 -6.29 -0.89
CA THR A 40 4.29 -5.14 -0.72
C THR A 40 5.49 -5.27 -1.66
N ARG A 41 5.96 -4.14 -2.19
CA ARG A 41 7.22 -4.02 -2.94
C ARG A 41 7.97 -2.77 -2.52
N ILE A 42 9.29 -2.81 -2.56
CA ILE A 42 10.16 -1.69 -2.18
C ILE A 42 11.26 -1.47 -3.23
N ASN A 43 11.60 -0.20 -3.46
CA ASN A 43 12.84 0.19 -4.10
C ASN A 43 13.53 1.29 -3.27
N ASP A 44 14.50 2.00 -3.85
CA ASP A 44 15.26 3.03 -3.15
C ASP A 44 14.46 4.22 -2.64
N THR A 45 13.35 4.53 -3.32
CA THR A 45 12.60 5.78 -3.15
C THR A 45 11.17 5.53 -2.66
N TYR A 46 10.54 4.45 -3.14
CA TYR A 46 9.13 4.18 -2.99
C TYR A 46 8.85 2.80 -2.41
N ILE A 47 7.71 2.72 -1.72
CA ILE A 47 7.06 1.48 -1.34
C ILE A 47 5.71 1.43 -2.01
N VAL A 48 5.37 0.27 -2.56
CA VAL A 48 4.03 0.00 -3.08
C VAL A 48 3.39 -1.06 -2.20
N SER A 49 2.16 -0.82 -1.78
CA SER A 49 1.37 -1.77 -1.00
C SER A 49 -0.04 -1.90 -1.55
N SER A 50 -0.56 -3.12 -1.59
CA SER A 50 -1.95 -3.42 -1.97
C SER A 50 -2.71 -4.03 -0.81
N CYS A 51 -4.01 -3.72 -0.68
CA CYS A 51 -4.87 -4.31 0.33
C CYS A 51 -6.03 -5.11 -0.26
N GLU A 52 -6.75 -5.82 0.61
CA GLU A 52 -7.86 -6.73 0.26
C GLU A 52 -9.00 -6.07 -0.54
N ARG A 53 -9.27 -4.78 -0.32
CA ARG A 53 -10.29 -4.03 -1.07
C ARG A 53 -9.80 -3.44 -2.40
N GLY A 54 -8.64 -3.88 -2.89
CA GLY A 54 -8.07 -3.42 -4.16
C GLY A 54 -7.45 -2.02 -4.11
N LEU A 55 -7.31 -1.40 -2.93
CA LEU A 55 -6.59 -0.13 -2.82
C LEU A 55 -5.09 -0.37 -2.88
N VAL A 56 -4.42 0.27 -3.84
CA VAL A 56 -2.98 0.32 -3.96
C VAL A 56 -2.49 1.68 -3.50
N LYS A 57 -1.48 1.71 -2.64
CA LYS A 57 -0.83 2.93 -2.16
C LYS A 57 0.64 2.94 -2.52
N VAL A 58 1.13 4.12 -2.89
CA VAL A 58 2.54 4.39 -3.15
C VAL A 58 3.03 5.38 -2.11
N TRP A 59 4.10 5.04 -1.41
CA TRP A 59 4.66 5.81 -0.30
C TRP A 59 6.07 6.25 -0.65
N HIS A 60 6.44 7.49 -0.35
CA HIS A 60 7.82 7.97 -0.45
C HIS A 60 8.56 7.66 0.85
N ILE A 61 9.66 6.91 0.78
CA ILE A 61 10.34 6.35 1.95
C ILE A 61 10.96 7.44 2.81
N ALA A 62 11.72 8.37 2.21
CA ALA A 62 12.46 9.39 2.96
C ALA A 62 11.53 10.42 3.60
N MET A 63 10.45 10.80 2.91
CA MET A 63 9.47 11.77 3.40
C MET A 63 8.41 11.13 4.30
N ALA A 64 8.29 9.80 4.26
CA ALA A 64 7.23 9.03 4.92
C ALA A 64 5.82 9.54 4.59
N GLN A 65 5.60 9.93 3.33
CA GLN A 65 4.32 10.47 2.84
C GLN A 65 3.65 9.55 1.84
N LEU A 66 2.32 9.57 1.83
CA LEU A 66 1.53 8.97 0.76
C LEU A 66 1.68 9.82 -0.50
N VAL A 67 2.19 9.21 -1.56
CA VAL A 67 2.37 9.85 -2.87
C VAL A 67 1.13 9.68 -3.72
N LYS A 68 0.58 8.47 -3.73
CA LYS A 68 -0.58 8.13 -4.55
C LYS A 68 -1.39 7.03 -3.92
N GLU A 69 -2.71 7.09 -4.14
CA GLU A 69 -3.61 5.97 -3.94
C GLU A 69 -4.41 5.70 -5.21
N ALA A 70 -4.65 4.44 -5.51
CA ALA A 70 -5.41 3.99 -6.66
C ALA A 70 -6.33 2.85 -6.22
N LEU A 71 -7.63 2.99 -6.43
CA LEU A 71 -8.54 1.86 -6.35
C LEU A 71 -8.36 1.02 -7.62
N MET A 72 -8.12 -0.28 -7.46
CA MET A 72 -8.39 -1.28 -8.48
C MET A 72 -9.91 -1.48 -8.60
N ALA A 73 -10.64 -0.38 -8.85
CA ALA A 73 -11.99 -0.50 -9.37
C ALA A 73 -11.85 -0.86 -10.84
N TRP A 74 -12.64 -1.82 -11.30
CA TRP A 74 -12.78 -2.16 -12.70
C TRP A 74 -13.50 -1.04 -13.47
N SER A 75 -13.08 0.22 -13.32
CA SER A 75 -13.57 1.31 -14.13
C SER A 75 -12.80 1.30 -15.44
N TRP A 76 -13.20 0.39 -16.33
CA TRP A 76 -13.32 0.78 -17.72
C TRP A 76 -14.15 2.06 -17.79
N PRO A 77 -13.74 3.09 -18.54
CA PRO A 77 -14.64 4.18 -18.90
C PRO A 77 -15.77 3.57 -19.75
N GLY A 78 -16.87 3.17 -19.10
CA GLY A 78 -17.99 2.51 -19.77
C GLY A 78 -18.81 1.52 -18.95
N ALA A 79 -18.47 1.22 -17.69
CA ALA A 79 -19.32 0.38 -16.85
C ALA A 79 -20.42 1.22 -16.17
N TRP A 80 -21.56 1.35 -16.86
CA TRP A 80 -22.80 1.88 -16.30
C TRP A 80 -23.27 0.93 -15.20
N TRP A 81 -23.15 1.33 -13.94
CA TRP A 81 -23.88 0.68 -12.86
C TRP A 81 -25.00 1.62 -12.39
N GLY A 82 -26.22 1.08 -12.44
CA GLY A 82 -27.30 1.40 -11.49
C GLY A 82 -27.91 2.79 -11.59
N SER A 83 -29.03 2.87 -12.32
CA SER A 83 -30.04 3.91 -12.17
C SER A 83 -30.42 4.09 -10.70
N THR A 84 -30.18 5.27 -10.13
CA THR A 84 -31.05 5.75 -9.06
C THR A 84 -32.15 6.58 -9.71
N SER A 85 -33.30 5.95 -9.94
CA SER A 85 -34.57 6.65 -9.97
C SER A 85 -34.74 7.30 -8.59
N ALA A 86 -34.65 8.64 -8.57
CA ALA A 86 -35.24 9.41 -7.49
C ALA A 86 -36.65 9.80 -7.98
N ALA A 87 -37.66 9.18 -7.39
CA ALA A 87 -38.98 9.76 -7.27
C ALA A 87 -39.01 10.65 -6.01
#